data_AF-A0A4P6JSY4-F1
#
_entry.id   AF-A0A4P6JSY4-F1
#
_cell.length_a   1.000
_cell.length_b   1.000
_cell.length_c   1.000
_cell.angle_alpha   90.00
_cell.angle_beta   90.00
_cell.angle_gamma   90.00
#
_symmetry.space_group_name_H-M   'P 1'
#
loop_
_entity.id
_entity.type
_entity.pdbx_description
1 polymer ?
#
loop_
_entity_poly.entity_id
_entity_poly.type
_entity_poly.pdbx_seq_one_letter_code
_entity_poly.pdbx_strand_id
1 'polypeptide(L)'
;MLEPDQLRKIWQLSDETLYPEAVAFIRQFVKGEEGAPLPNSQVMGLLNIASSDSYAELGRFIRHQRDRNWQEKKRHIKLFYEYLEKIFMTMRNKRIKDEFSLLRAGLSRKEETQQMDEIMLLLARDFIQHLIAENGVLAAQESAARLGRK
;
A
#
# COMPACT_ATOMS: atom_id res chain seq x y z
N MET A 1 19.53 -4.01 -9.39
CA MET A 1 19.44 -5.42 -8.94
C MET A 1 19.77 -5.47 -7.47
N LEU A 2 18.85 -6.03 -6.67
CA LEU A 2 18.99 -6.11 -5.22
C LEU A 2 19.85 -7.32 -4.83
N GLU A 3 20.66 -7.14 -3.79
CA GLU A 3 21.48 -8.20 -3.22
C GLU A 3 20.60 -9.21 -2.45
N PRO A 4 21.04 -10.49 -2.32
CA PRO A 4 20.29 -11.51 -1.59
C PRO A 4 19.95 -11.11 -0.15
N ASP A 5 20.85 -10.40 0.53
CA ASP A 5 20.61 -9.89 1.89
C ASP A 5 19.49 -8.84 1.95
N GLN A 6 19.42 -7.97 0.94
CA GLN A 6 18.35 -6.97 0.85
C GLN A 6 17.00 -7.67 0.62
N LEU A 7 16.95 -8.68 -0.25
CA LEU A 7 15.74 -9.46 -0.49
C LEU A 7 15.27 -10.21 0.75
N ARG A 8 16.19 -10.86 1.48
CA ARG A 8 15.87 -11.52 2.75
C ARG A 8 15.27 -10.55 3.77
N LYS A 9 15.87 -9.36 3.89
CA LYS A 9 15.35 -8.32 4.80
C LYS A 9 13.98 -7.81 4.37
N ILE A 10 13.75 -7.64 3.08
CA ILE A 10 12.43 -7.27 2.54
C ILE A 10 11.38 -8.31 2.91
N TRP A 11 11.67 -9.61 2.76
CA TRP A 11 10.74 -10.67 3.16
C TRP A 11 10.43 -10.64 4.66
N GLN A 12 11.44 -10.47 5.50
CA GLN A 12 11.25 -10.32 6.94
C GLN A 12 10.38 -9.10 7.28
N LEU A 13 10.63 -7.95 6.63
CA LEU A 13 9.82 -6.75 6.81
C LEU A 13 8.38 -6.95 6.34
N SER A 14 8.16 -7.75 5.28
CA SER A 14 6.83 -8.06 4.78
C SER A 14 5.96 -8.69 5.86
N ASP A 15 6.48 -9.71 6.54
CA ASP A 15 5.76 -10.48 7.55
C ASP A 15 5.66 -9.73 8.88
N GLU A 16 6.77 -9.16 9.36
CA GLU A 16 6.86 -8.61 10.72
C GLU A 16 6.38 -7.16 10.81
N THR A 17 6.40 -6.42 9.70
CA THR A 17 6.11 -4.97 9.71
C THR A 17 4.98 -4.61 8.74
N LEU A 18 5.12 -4.93 7.45
CA LEU A 18 4.18 -4.45 6.43
C LEU A 18 2.81 -5.10 6.57
N TYR A 19 2.74 -6.41 6.86
CA TYR A 19 1.48 -7.10 7.07
C TYR A 19 0.67 -6.49 8.24
N PRO A 20 1.20 -6.39 9.47
CA PRO A 20 0.48 -5.76 10.58
C PRO A 20 0.06 -4.31 10.28
N GLU A 21 0.93 -3.53 9.63
CA GLU A 21 0.63 -2.13 9.28
C GLU A 21 -0.48 -2.02 8.23
N ALA A 22 -0.46 -2.87 7.19
CA ALA A 22 -1.49 -2.89 6.15
C ALA A 22 -2.86 -3.28 6.74
N VAL A 23 -2.88 -4.28 7.62
CA VAL A 23 -4.08 -4.71 8.34
C VAL A 23 -4.60 -3.59 9.25
N ALA A 24 -3.72 -2.98 10.04
CA ALA A 24 -4.09 -1.87 10.91
C ALA A 24 -4.65 -0.70 10.11
N PHE A 25 -4.00 -0.34 9.00
CA PHE A 25 -4.41 0.73 8.12
C PHE A 25 -5.84 0.54 7.60
N ILE A 26 -6.15 -0.60 6.98
CA ILE A 26 -7.48 -0.80 6.39
C ILE A 26 -8.56 -0.93 7.47
N ARG A 27 -8.25 -1.57 8.61
CA ARG A 27 -9.19 -1.67 9.73
C ARG A 27 -9.50 -0.31 10.35
N GLN A 28 -8.49 0.54 10.53
CA GLN A 28 -8.68 1.90 11.03
C GLN A 28 -9.48 2.74 10.05
N PHE A 29 -9.18 2.64 8.75
CA PHE A 29 -9.91 3.33 7.70
C PHE A 29 -11.40 2.96 7.70
N VAL A 30 -11.73 1.66 7.73
CA VAL A 30 -13.11 1.15 7.76
C VAL A 30 -13.83 1.57 9.05
N LYS A 31 -13.16 1.53 10.20
CA LYS A 31 -13.77 1.91 11.49
C LYS A 31 -13.98 3.42 11.65
N GLY A 32 -13.07 4.25 11.14
CA GLY A 32 -13.02 5.69 11.43
C GLY A 32 -13.90 6.56 10.52
N GLU A 33 -14.01 6.23 9.23
CA GLU A 33 -14.58 7.12 8.21
C GLU A 33 -16.03 6.77 7.83
N GLU A 34 -16.81 6.13 8.72
CA GLU A 34 -18.07 5.43 8.36
C GLU A 34 -17.88 4.46 7.17
N GLY A 35 -16.66 3.98 7.00
CA GLY A 35 -16.19 3.39 5.76
C GLY A 35 -16.65 1.95 5.63
N ALA A 36 -17.42 1.67 4.59
CA ALA A 36 -17.50 0.30 4.09
C ALA A 36 -16.11 -0.15 3.62
N PRO A 37 -15.83 -1.46 3.60
CA PRO A 37 -14.69 -2.01 2.89
C PRO A 37 -14.61 -1.45 1.46
N LEU A 38 -13.40 -1.33 0.92
CA LEU A 38 -13.20 -0.82 -0.42
C LEU A 38 -14.04 -1.61 -1.43
N PRO A 39 -14.73 -0.92 -2.35
CA PRO A 39 -15.51 -1.61 -3.36
C PRO A 39 -14.59 -2.37 -4.31
N ASN A 40 -15.10 -3.46 -4.89
CA ASN A 40 -14.32 -4.36 -5.75
C ASN A 40 -13.59 -3.63 -6.90
N SER A 41 -14.16 -2.55 -7.43
CA SER A 41 -13.51 -1.75 -8.48
C SER A 41 -12.20 -1.10 -8.03
N GLN A 42 -12.09 -0.69 -6.76
CA GLN A 42 -10.86 -0.13 -6.20
C GLN A 42 -9.86 -1.24 -5.89
N VAL A 43 -10.33 -2.37 -5.35
CA VAL A 43 -9.50 -3.56 -5.10
C VAL A 43 -8.84 -4.05 -6.39
N MET A 44 -9.61 -4.20 -7.47
CA MET A 44 -9.08 -4.63 -8.76
C MET A 44 -8.11 -3.60 -9.36
N GLY A 45 -8.38 -2.29 -9.18
CA GLY A 45 -7.45 -1.24 -9.60
C GLY A 45 -6.10 -1.34 -8.89
N LEU A 46 -6.12 -1.54 -7.56
CA LEU A 46 -4.92 -1.74 -6.74
C LEU A 46 -4.17 -3.02 -7.10
N LEU A 47 -4.89 -4.13 -7.30
CA LEU A 47 -4.29 -5.40 -7.71
C LEU A 47 -3.58 -5.28 -9.07
N ASN A 48 -4.24 -4.65 -10.05
CA ASN A 48 -3.68 -4.47 -11.37
C ASN A 48 -2.41 -3.61 -11.34
N ILE A 49 -2.42 -2.50 -10.60
CA ILE A 49 -1.24 -1.63 -10.54
C ILE A 49 -0.12 -2.20 -9.68
N ALA A 50 -0.42 -3.02 -8.66
CA ALA A 50 0.61 -3.72 -7.91
C ALA A 50 1.44 -4.62 -8.83
N SER A 51 0.86 -5.19 -9.88
CA SER A 51 1.58 -5.98 -10.88
C SER A 51 2.46 -5.15 -11.85
N SER A 52 2.45 -3.82 -11.80
CA SER A 52 3.29 -2.97 -12.67
C SER A 52 4.78 -3.13 -12.38
N ASP A 53 5.63 -3.12 -13.40
CA ASP A 53 7.08 -3.25 -13.28
C ASP A 53 7.81 -1.98 -12.76
N SER A 54 7.07 -0.91 -12.47
CA SER A 54 7.67 0.35 -12.03
C SER A 54 6.91 0.99 -10.87
N TYR A 55 7.65 1.36 -9.82
CA TYR A 55 7.11 2.17 -8.74
C TYR A 55 6.60 3.54 -9.23
N ALA A 56 7.15 4.09 -10.31
CA ALA A 56 6.68 5.35 -10.87
C ALA A 56 5.24 5.26 -11.42
N GLU A 57 4.87 4.12 -12.01
CA GLU A 57 3.50 3.85 -12.46
C GLU A 57 2.55 3.67 -11.29
N LEU A 58 2.94 2.88 -10.30
CA LEU A 58 2.19 2.70 -9.06
C LEU A 58 1.93 4.05 -8.37
N GLY A 59 2.98 4.84 -8.17
CA GLY A 59 2.86 6.17 -7.57
C GLY A 59 1.97 7.11 -8.39
N ARG A 60 2.03 7.06 -9.74
CA ARG A 60 1.14 7.85 -10.61
C ARG A 60 -0.32 7.44 -10.45
N PHE A 61 -0.61 6.14 -10.38
CA PHE A 61 -1.96 5.65 -10.16
C PHE A 61 -2.52 6.13 -8.82
N ILE A 62 -1.77 5.98 -7.73
CA ILE A 62 -2.22 6.40 -6.40
C ILE A 62 -2.51 7.91 -6.37
N ARG A 63 -1.62 8.73 -6.92
CA ARG A 63 -1.83 10.18 -7.05
C ARG A 63 -3.03 10.52 -7.92
N HIS A 64 -3.20 9.84 -9.05
CA HIS A 64 -4.36 10.04 -9.91
C HIS A 64 -5.67 9.74 -9.19
N GLN A 65 -5.73 8.64 -8.42
CA GLN A 65 -6.92 8.32 -7.65
C GLN A 65 -7.17 9.34 -6.53
N ARG A 66 -6.11 9.82 -5.86
CA ARG A 66 -6.20 10.91 -4.87
C ARG A 66 -6.77 12.20 -5.46
N ASP A 67 -6.26 12.61 -6.62
CA ASP A 67 -6.58 13.89 -7.27
C ASP A 67 -7.89 13.85 -8.05
N ARG A 68 -8.47 12.67 -8.24
CA ARG A 68 -9.75 12.51 -8.92
C ARG A 68 -10.84 13.31 -8.21
N ASN A 69 -11.72 13.92 -9.00
CA ASN A 69 -12.90 14.60 -8.47
C ASN A 69 -13.96 13.57 -8.03
N TRP A 70 -13.82 13.09 -6.79
CA TRP A 70 -14.77 12.16 -6.18
C TRP A 70 -16.07 12.88 -5.80
N GLN A 71 -17.20 12.25 -6.10
CA GLN A 71 -18.50 12.67 -5.55
C GLN A 71 -18.47 12.61 -4.02
N GLU A 72 -19.22 13.46 -3.33
CA GLU A 72 -19.22 13.54 -1.85
C GLU A 72 -19.44 12.18 -1.18
N LYS A 73 -20.38 11.38 -1.69
CA LYS A 73 -20.65 10.01 -1.21
C LYS A 73 -19.48 9.02 -1.36
N LYS A 74 -18.43 9.38 -2.11
CA LYS A 74 -17.20 8.59 -2.32
C LYS A 74 -15.96 9.27 -1.74
N ARG A 75 -16.14 10.30 -0.91
CA ARG A 75 -15.04 11.03 -0.28
C ARG A 75 -14.12 10.12 0.55
N HIS A 76 -14.66 9.08 1.19
CA HIS A 76 -13.86 8.06 1.89
C HIS A 76 -12.81 7.42 0.96
N ILE A 77 -13.12 7.16 -0.31
CA ILE A 77 -12.16 6.61 -1.29
C ILE A 77 -11.02 7.61 -1.54
N LYS A 78 -11.32 8.91 -1.60
CA LYS A 78 -10.29 9.95 -1.72
C LYS A 78 -9.33 9.90 -0.53
N LEU A 79 -9.89 9.91 0.69
CA LEU A 79 -9.12 9.86 1.94
C LEU A 79 -8.25 8.60 2.01
N PHE A 80 -8.77 7.46 1.57
CA PHE A 80 -7.99 6.23 1.45
C PHE A 80 -6.71 6.43 0.63
N TYR A 81 -6.81 7.00 -0.57
CA TYR A 81 -5.64 7.21 -1.42
C TYR A 81 -4.72 8.32 -0.89
N GLU A 82 -5.25 9.35 -0.23
CA GLU A 82 -4.44 10.36 0.47
C GLU A 82 -3.59 9.73 1.59
N TYR A 83 -4.19 8.86 2.40
CA TYR A 83 -3.46 8.19 3.48
C TYR A 83 -2.47 7.14 2.95
N LEU A 84 -2.87 6.37 1.93
CA LEU A 84 -1.98 5.40 1.30
C LEU A 84 -0.75 6.06 0.66
N GLU A 85 -0.94 7.21 -0.01
CA GLU A 85 0.18 7.98 -0.54
C GLU A 85 1.12 8.45 0.58
N LYS A 86 0.60 8.96 1.70
CA LYS A 86 1.41 9.38 2.85
C LYS A 86 2.26 8.23 3.40
N ILE A 87 1.70 7.02 3.48
CA ILE A 87 2.44 5.82 3.89
C ILE A 87 3.60 5.58 2.92
N PHE A 88 3.35 5.55 1.62
CA PHE A 88 4.40 5.31 0.62
C PHE A 88 5.44 6.42 0.54
N MET A 89 5.04 7.68 0.72
CA MET A 89 5.98 8.80 0.83
C MET A 89 6.88 8.66 2.06
N THR A 90 6.30 8.30 3.21
CA THR A 90 7.07 8.07 4.44
C THR A 90 8.03 6.90 4.28
N MET A 91 7.55 5.80 3.70
CA MET A 91 8.35 4.62 3.42
C MET A 91 9.55 4.94 2.53
N ARG A 92 9.31 5.66 1.42
CA ARG A 92 10.34 6.05 0.46
C ARG A 92 11.33 7.06 1.01
N ASN A 93 10.84 8.13 1.64
CA ASN A 93 11.68 9.27 1.99
C ASN A 93 12.44 9.08 3.30
N LYS A 94 11.98 8.17 4.15
CA LYS A 94 12.55 7.97 5.49
C LYS A 94 12.83 6.49 5.76
N ARG A 95 11.82 5.64 5.73
CA ARG A 95 11.93 4.30 6.32
C ARG A 95 12.95 3.42 5.61
N ILE A 96 12.99 3.41 4.28
CA ILE A 96 13.96 2.60 3.52
C ILE A 96 15.40 2.88 3.93
N LYS A 97 15.74 4.14 4.15
CA LYS A 97 17.11 4.56 4.48
C LYS A 97 17.38 4.46 5.98
N ASP A 98 16.51 5.07 6.78
CA ASP A 98 16.80 5.37 8.17
C ASP A 98 16.35 4.25 9.11
N GLU A 99 15.22 3.62 8.83
CA GLU A 99 14.61 2.61 9.70
C GLU A 99 14.97 1.19 9.24
N PHE A 100 14.94 0.94 7.93
CA PHE A 100 15.16 -0.37 7.34
C PHE A 100 16.59 -0.54 6.81
N SER A 101 17.36 0.54 6.64
CA SER A 101 18.74 0.49 6.13
C SER A 101 18.90 -0.43 4.91
N LEU A 102 17.98 -0.31 3.95
CA LEU A 102 17.91 -1.18 2.78
C LEU A 102 18.74 -0.66 1.60
N LEU A 103 19.27 0.56 1.64
CA LEU A 103 20.12 1.09 0.58
C LEU A 103 21.56 0.59 0.71
N ARG A 104 22.19 0.30 -0.42
CA ARG A 104 23.63 0.00 -0.47
C ARG A 104 24.43 1.27 -0.18
N ALA A 105 25.56 1.10 0.53
CA ALA A 105 26.51 2.17 0.75
C ALA A 105 27.27 2.52 -0.54
N GLY A 106 27.72 3.78 -0.65
CA GLY A 106 28.62 4.24 -1.71
C GLY A 106 27.98 4.42 -3.09
N LEU A 107 26.65 4.41 -3.19
CA LEU A 107 25.95 4.66 -4.44
C LEU A 107 26.02 6.13 -4.85
N SER A 108 26.06 6.38 -6.16
CA SER A 108 25.78 7.70 -6.70
C SER A 108 24.29 8.04 -6.50
N ARG A 109 23.95 9.33 -6.57
CA ARG A 109 22.55 9.80 -6.44
C ARG A 109 21.59 9.12 -7.42
N LYS A 110 22.07 8.82 -8.64
CA LYS A 110 21.27 8.14 -9.67
C LYS A 110 21.01 6.69 -9.29
N GLU A 111 22.04 5.98 -8.86
CA GLU A 111 21.92 4.59 -8.43
C GLU A 111 21.09 4.45 -7.16
N GLU A 112 21.23 5.38 -6.20
CA GLU A 112 20.40 5.44 -5.00
C GLU A 112 18.92 5.59 -5.37
N THR A 113 18.59 6.48 -6.33
CA THR A 113 17.22 6.67 -6.79
C THR A 113 16.68 5.41 -7.48
N GLN A 114 17.48 4.77 -8.34
CA GLN A 114 17.08 3.54 -9.02
C GLN A 114 16.84 2.40 -8.02
N GLN A 115 17.75 2.20 -7.07
CA GLN A 115 17.62 1.17 -6.05
C GLN A 115 16.44 1.45 -5.12
N MET A 116 16.22 2.72 -4.75
CA MET A 116 15.05 3.14 -3.97
C MET A 116 13.74 2.76 -4.68
N ASP A 117 13.65 3.00 -5.99
CA ASP A 117 12.46 2.67 -6.77
C ASP A 117 12.28 1.14 -6.91
N GLU A 118 13.36 0.37 -7.06
CA GLU A 118 13.33 -1.11 -7.03
C GLU A 118 12.80 -1.64 -5.68
N ILE A 119 13.31 -1.11 -4.56
CA ILE A 119 12.88 -1.50 -3.21
C ILE A 119 11.44 -1.08 -2.96
N MET A 120 11.08 0.16 -3.26
CA MET A 120 9.72 0.68 -3.06
C MET A 120 8.69 -0.11 -3.85
N LEU A 121 9.03 -0.58 -5.05
CA LEU A 121 8.12 -1.42 -5.82
C LEU A 121 7.77 -2.70 -5.06
N LEU A 122 8.75 -3.38 -4.48
CA LEU A 122 8.54 -4.60 -3.71
C LEU A 122 7.74 -4.33 -2.42
N LEU A 123 8.14 -3.32 -1.63
CA LEU A 123 7.45 -3.01 -0.37
C LEU A 123 6.01 -2.53 -0.62
N ALA A 124 5.77 -1.73 -1.66
CA ALA A 124 4.42 -1.26 -1.98
C ALA A 124 3.53 -2.40 -2.48
N ARG A 125 4.09 -3.34 -3.27
CA ARG A 125 3.38 -4.56 -3.71
C ARG A 125 2.90 -5.38 -2.53
N ASP A 126 3.81 -5.72 -1.62
CA ASP A 126 3.49 -6.52 -0.44
C ASP A 126 2.44 -5.83 0.44
N PHE A 127 2.63 -4.53 0.70
CA PHE A 127 1.67 -3.74 1.46
C PHE A 127 0.27 -3.74 0.83
N ILE A 128 0.17 -3.57 -0.50
CA ILE A 128 -1.10 -3.60 -1.22
C ILE A 128 -1.73 -4.99 -1.17
N GLN A 129 -0.94 -6.06 -1.31
CA GLN A 129 -1.44 -7.44 -1.26
C GLN A 129 -2.05 -7.75 0.11
N HIS A 130 -1.34 -7.43 1.19
CA HIS A 130 -1.82 -7.59 2.57
C HIS A 130 -3.09 -6.77 2.83
N LEU A 131 -3.11 -5.52 2.37
CA LEU A 131 -4.27 -4.64 2.46
C LEU A 131 -5.49 -5.21 1.74
N ILE A 132 -5.31 -5.70 0.51
CA ILE A 132 -6.39 -6.28 -0.30
C ILE A 132 -6.95 -7.54 0.36
N ALA A 133 -6.07 -8.41 0.86
CA ALA A 133 -6.48 -9.63 1.56
C ALA A 133 -7.36 -9.31 2.77
N GLU A 134 -6.92 -8.36 3.60
CA GLU A 134 -7.67 -7.93 4.78
C GLU A 134 -8.98 -7.21 4.40
N ASN A 135 -8.98 -6.39 3.36
CA ASN A 135 -10.21 -5.78 2.86
C ASN A 135 -11.25 -6.85 2.46
N GLY A 136 -10.81 -7.96 1.88
CA GLY A 136 -11.66 -9.11 1.56
C GLY A 136 -12.31 -9.73 2.80
N VAL A 137 -11.54 -9.90 3.89
CA VAL A 137 -12.05 -10.37 5.19
C VAL A 137 -13.13 -9.43 5.73
N LEU A 138 -12.87 -8.12 5.72
CA LEU A 138 -13.81 -7.11 6.20
C LEU A 138 -15.11 -7.08 5.36
N ALA A 139 -14.99 -7.22 4.03
CA ALA A 139 -16.15 -7.29 3.13
C ALA A 139 -17.02 -8.53 3.38
N ALA A 140 -16.39 -9.69 3.64
CA ALA A 140 -17.09 -10.91 3.99
C ALA A 140 -17.84 -10.78 5.34
N GLN A 141 -17.19 -10.18 6.35
CA GLN A 141 -17.79 -9.92 7.66
C GLN A 141 -19.00 -8.98 7.56
N GLU A 142 -18.88 -7.89 6.79
CA GLU A 142 -19.98 -6.96 6.56
C GLU A 142 -21.18 -7.66 5.88
N SER A 143 -20.90 -8.51 4.89
CA SER A 143 -21.93 -9.27 4.17
C SER A 143 -22.65 -10.27 5.08
N ALA A 144 -21.92 -11.00 5.93
CA ALA A 144 -22.50 -11.92 6.89
C ALA A 144 -23.38 -11.20 7.93
N ALA A 145 -22.92 -10.05 8.44
CA ALA A 145 -23.69 -9.24 9.39
C ALA A 145 -25.00 -8.69 8.80
N ARG A 146 -25.05 -8.40 7.49
CA ARG A 146 -26.28 -7.99 6.81
C ARG A 146 -27.28 -9.13 6.61
N LEU A 147 -26.80 -10.35 6.37
CA LEU A 147 -27.66 -11.53 6.19
C LEU A 147 -28.30 -11.99 7.49
N GLY A 148 -27.57 -11.93 8.62
CA GLY A 148 -28.11 -12.32 9.94
C GLY A 148 -29.06 -11.29 10.58
N ARG A 149 -29.29 -10.14 9.95
CA ARG A 149 -30.24 -9.10 10.39
C ARG A 149 -31.57 -9.12 9.62
N LYS A 150 -31.72 -10.01 8.64
CA LYS A 150 -32.98 -10.28 7.93
C LYS A 150 -33.65 -11.51 8.51
#